data_AF-A0A075G2L8-F1
#
_entry.id   AF-A0A075G2L8-F1
#
_cell.length_a   1.000
_cell.length_b   1.000
_cell.length_c   1.000
_cell.angle_alpha   90.00
_cell.angle_beta   90.00
_cell.angle_gamma   90.00
#
_symmetry.space_group_name_H-M   'P 1'
#
loop_
_entity.id
_entity.type
_entity.pdbx_description
1 polymer ?
#
loop_
_entity_poly.entity_id
_entity_poly.type
_entity_poly.pdbx_seq_one_letter_code
_entity_poly.pdbx_strand_id
1 'polypeptide(L)'
;MRRKLSEVEPYPPSEDTFFLADYIKNEKGEYALDIGTGSGYLAALLSKSFSVVVGTDLSFHVLKKPGYFTTNNICCNAADALNQQFDLIICNMPYLNTDEILDIRTDGGRDGLEIPMKIIDSAKSRIKPGGKFLYVTSSLSNFKKLISHTELDGFNVSILAKKKLFFEELILVKAVKLLS
;
A
#
# COMPACT_ATOMS: atom_id res chain seq x y z
N MET A 1 -1.93 22.03 0.58
CA MET A 1 -1.29 20.70 0.79
C MET A 1 -0.36 20.67 2.01
N ARG A 2 0.67 21.54 2.11
CA ARG A 2 1.65 21.51 3.24
C ARG A 2 1.03 21.62 4.65
N ARG A 3 0.06 22.51 4.87
CA ARG A 3 -0.59 22.67 6.20
C ARG A 3 -1.48 21.48 6.59
N LYS A 4 -2.10 20.80 5.62
CA LYS A 4 -2.87 19.57 5.88
C LYS A 4 -1.92 18.46 6.36
N LEU A 5 -0.75 18.29 5.73
CA LEU A 5 0.20 17.23 6.08
C LEU A 5 0.87 17.40 7.47
N SER A 6 1.00 18.62 7.98
CA SER A 6 1.59 18.87 9.31
C SER A 6 0.69 18.47 10.48
N GLU A 7 -0.60 18.27 10.24
CA GLU A 7 -1.61 17.95 11.25
C GLU A 7 -2.18 16.53 11.10
N VAL A 8 -1.71 15.77 10.09
CA VAL A 8 -2.19 14.40 9.84
C VAL A 8 -1.67 13.44 10.91
N GLU A 9 -2.62 12.75 11.52
CA GLU A 9 -2.40 11.64 12.44
C GLU A 9 -2.25 10.32 11.66
N PRO A 10 -1.44 9.37 12.14
CA PRO A 10 -1.32 8.05 11.52
C PRO A 10 -2.69 7.39 11.43
N TYR A 11 -2.93 6.68 10.33
CA TYR A 11 -4.11 5.83 10.22
C TYR A 11 -4.01 4.72 11.29
N PRO A 12 -5.00 4.60 12.20
CA PRO A 12 -4.99 3.53 13.20
C PRO A 12 -5.22 2.19 12.49
N PRO A 13 -4.51 1.11 12.87
CA PRO A 13 -4.78 -0.22 12.33
C PRO A 13 -6.26 -0.60 12.50
N SER A 14 -6.91 -0.92 11.39
CA SER A 14 -8.32 -1.33 11.32
C SER A 14 -8.51 -2.61 10.49
N GLU A 15 -9.76 -2.98 10.21
CA GLU A 15 -10.12 -4.26 9.57
C GLU A 15 -9.37 -4.54 8.26
N ASP A 16 -9.13 -3.50 7.45
CA ASP A 16 -8.32 -3.50 6.23
C ASP A 16 -6.83 -3.81 6.49
N THR A 17 -6.27 -3.19 7.53
CA THR A 17 -4.89 -3.40 7.97
C THR A 17 -4.72 -4.84 8.47
N PHE A 18 -5.62 -5.32 9.32
CA PHE A 18 -5.57 -6.70 9.83
C PHE A 18 -5.84 -7.73 8.74
N PHE A 19 -6.72 -7.41 7.79
CA PHE A 19 -6.96 -8.25 6.63
C PHE A 19 -5.70 -8.41 5.80
N LEU A 20 -4.95 -7.35 5.50
CA LEU A 20 -3.65 -7.47 4.83
C LEU A 20 -2.63 -8.25 5.68
N ALA A 21 -2.58 -7.97 6.99
CA ALA A 21 -1.66 -8.62 7.93
C ALA A 21 -1.77 -10.15 7.90
N ASP A 22 -2.99 -10.68 7.80
CA ASP A 22 -3.24 -12.12 7.77
C ASP A 22 -2.62 -12.86 6.58
N TYR A 23 -2.41 -12.16 5.46
CA TYR A 23 -1.85 -12.73 4.24
C TYR A 23 -0.35 -12.49 4.10
N ILE A 24 0.20 -11.50 4.80
CA ILE A 24 1.64 -11.19 4.72
C ILE A 24 2.45 -11.80 5.86
N LYS A 25 1.82 -12.23 6.97
CA LYS A 25 2.52 -12.76 8.16
C LYS A 25 3.43 -13.97 7.88
N ASN A 26 3.19 -14.68 6.79
CA ASN A 26 3.97 -15.85 6.37
C ASN A 26 4.84 -15.58 5.12
N GLU A 27 4.78 -14.38 4.54
CA GLU A 27 5.67 -13.99 3.46
C GLU A 27 7.08 -13.78 4.00
N LYS A 28 8.09 -14.01 3.16
CA LYS A 28 9.51 -13.89 3.51
C LYS A 28 10.32 -13.52 2.28
N GLY A 29 11.45 -12.88 2.49
CA GLY A 29 12.33 -12.42 1.41
C GLY A 29 13.49 -11.60 1.93
N GLU A 30 14.17 -10.90 1.04
CA GLU A 30 15.31 -10.07 1.42
C GLU A 30 14.87 -8.62 1.65
N TYR A 31 14.10 -8.04 0.72
CA TYR A 31 13.65 -6.65 0.76
C TYR A 31 12.12 -6.57 0.66
N ALA A 32 11.49 -5.89 1.61
CA ALA A 32 10.08 -5.50 1.52
C ALA A 32 9.85 -3.99 1.65
N LEU A 33 8.79 -3.50 1.01
CA LEU A 33 8.33 -2.12 1.09
C LEU A 33 6.87 -2.06 1.55
N ASP A 34 6.59 -1.22 2.56
CA ASP A 34 5.25 -0.86 3.01
C ASP A 34 4.94 0.58 2.59
N ILE A 35 4.12 0.76 1.55
CA ILE A 35 3.74 2.08 1.02
C ILE A 35 2.53 2.61 1.77
N GLY A 36 2.64 3.83 2.29
CA GLY A 36 1.63 4.42 3.17
C GLY A 36 1.66 3.76 4.54
N THR A 37 2.86 3.57 5.09
CA THR A 37 3.10 2.72 6.27
C THR A 37 2.32 3.16 7.52
N GLY A 38 1.90 4.43 7.60
CA GLY A 38 1.02 4.91 8.65
C GLY A 38 1.60 4.68 10.04
N SER A 39 0.95 3.82 10.83
CA SER A 39 1.41 3.44 12.18
C SER A 39 2.66 2.54 12.20
N GLY A 40 3.10 2.02 11.05
CA GLY A 40 4.19 1.06 10.92
C GLY A 40 3.81 -0.39 11.21
N TYR A 41 2.53 -0.68 11.49
CA TYR A 41 2.09 -2.02 11.93
C TYR A 41 2.46 -3.13 10.93
N LEU A 42 2.23 -2.93 9.63
CA LEU A 42 2.51 -3.93 8.61
C LEU A 42 4.01 -4.05 8.33
N ALA A 43 4.73 -2.94 8.28
CA ALA A 43 6.18 -2.92 8.17
C ALA A 43 6.86 -3.69 9.34
N ALA A 44 6.38 -3.50 10.58
CA ALA A 44 6.87 -4.24 11.74
C ALA A 44 6.56 -5.74 11.67
N LEU A 45 5.41 -6.12 11.10
CA LEU A 45 5.07 -7.52 10.86
C LEU A 45 6.02 -8.16 9.84
N LEU A 46 6.30 -7.48 8.72
CA LEU A 46 7.25 -7.94 7.70
C LEU A 46 8.67 -8.07 8.24
N SER A 47 9.07 -7.21 9.19
CA SER A 47 10.43 -7.23 9.76
C SER A 47 10.76 -8.52 10.54
N LYS A 48 9.77 -9.38 10.78
CA LYS A 48 9.98 -10.71 11.39
C LYS A 48 10.54 -11.74 10.40
N SER A 49 10.39 -11.53 9.10
CA SER A 49 10.68 -12.52 8.05
C SER A 49 11.38 -11.95 6.82
N PHE A 50 11.65 -10.65 6.78
CA PHE A 50 12.43 -9.97 5.75
C PHE A 50 13.71 -9.37 6.33
N SER A 51 14.82 -9.45 5.59
CA SER A 51 16.11 -8.91 6.02
C SER A 51 16.09 -7.38 6.14
N VAL A 52 15.43 -6.71 5.19
CA VAL A 52 15.27 -5.25 5.16
C VAL A 52 13.83 -4.91 4.84
N VAL A 53 13.21 -4.11 5.71
CA VAL A 53 11.90 -3.51 5.46
C VAL A 53 12.04 -2.01 5.41
N VAL A 54 11.47 -1.41 4.38
CA VAL A 54 11.34 0.05 4.21
C VAL A 54 9.87 0.42 4.35
N GLY A 55 9.59 1.48 5.12
CA GLY A 55 8.27 2.11 5.16
C GLY A 55 8.31 3.47 4.45
N THR A 56 7.33 3.76 3.61
CA THR A 56 7.17 5.11 3.04
C THR A 56 5.84 5.71 3.46
N ASP A 57 5.84 7.02 3.67
CA ASP A 57 4.62 7.78 3.90
C ASP A 57 4.75 9.20 3.34
N LEU A 58 3.63 9.80 2.93
CA LEU A 58 3.61 11.17 2.44
C LEU A 58 3.84 12.19 3.56
N SER A 59 3.55 11.82 4.81
CA SER A 59 3.66 12.71 5.96
C SER A 59 4.86 12.38 6.85
N PHE A 60 5.82 13.29 6.90
CA PHE A 60 6.88 13.26 7.91
C PHE A 60 6.33 13.27 9.35
N HIS A 61 5.14 13.87 9.57
CA HIS A 61 4.53 13.93 10.89
C HIS A 61 3.98 12.59 11.36
N VAL A 62 3.56 11.75 10.42
CA VAL A 62 3.19 10.36 10.66
C VAL A 62 4.45 9.56 11.02
N LEU A 63 5.50 9.67 10.20
CA LEU A 63 6.74 8.91 10.39
C LEU A 63 7.52 9.24 11.67
N LYS A 64 7.43 10.49 12.18
CA LYS A 64 8.12 10.90 13.41
C LYS A 64 7.42 10.43 14.69
N LYS A 65 6.15 10.00 14.60
CA LYS A 65 5.39 9.61 15.80
C LYS A 65 5.85 8.25 16.31
N PRO A 66 5.80 8.04 17.64
CA PRO A 66 6.06 6.72 18.18
C PRO A 66 5.03 5.71 17.65
N GLY A 67 5.51 4.64 17.02
CA GLY A 67 4.68 3.60 16.41
C GLY A 67 5.33 2.23 16.49
N TYR A 68 4.85 1.28 15.69
CA TYR A 68 5.51 -0.03 15.55
C TYR A 68 6.75 0.17 14.66
N PHE A 69 7.85 0.57 15.29
CA PHE A 69 9.02 1.07 14.54
C PHE A 69 9.67 0.00 13.67
N THR A 70 9.68 0.25 12.36
CA THR A 70 10.78 -0.13 11.48
C THR A 70 11.82 0.99 11.47
N THR A 71 13.09 0.65 11.28
CA THR A 71 14.20 1.62 11.33
C THR A 71 14.39 2.40 10.02
N ASN A 72 13.84 1.92 8.91
CA ASN A 72 14.08 2.48 7.57
C ASN A 72 12.81 3.17 7.01
N ASN A 73 12.46 4.33 7.56
CA ASN A 73 11.31 5.11 7.10
C ASN A 73 11.71 6.30 6.24
N ILE A 74 10.97 6.54 5.14
CA ILE A 74 11.26 7.62 4.19
C ILE A 74 9.98 8.42 3.92
N CYS A 75 10.07 9.75 4.11
CA CYS A 75 8.99 10.66 3.75
C CYS A 75 9.04 10.94 2.24
N CYS A 76 8.15 10.32 1.46
CA CYS A 76 8.07 10.54 0.02
C CYS A 76 6.67 10.24 -0.52
N ASN A 77 6.43 10.63 -1.77
CA ASN A 77 5.24 10.20 -2.49
C ASN A 77 5.40 8.74 -2.92
N ALA A 78 4.54 7.85 -2.41
CA ALA A 78 4.58 6.42 -2.68
C ALA A 78 5.99 5.82 -2.60
N ALA A 79 6.60 5.45 -3.73
CA ALA A 79 7.95 4.90 -3.83
C ALA A 79 8.92 5.78 -4.65
N ASP A 80 8.57 7.04 -4.92
CA ASP A 80 9.29 7.92 -5.86
C ASP A 80 10.75 8.17 -5.46
N ALA A 81 11.05 8.19 -4.16
CA ALA A 81 12.39 8.45 -3.63
C ALA A 81 13.30 7.20 -3.62
N LEU A 82 12.77 6.02 -3.98
CA LEU A 82 13.49 4.76 -3.91
C LEU A 82 14.09 4.40 -5.27
N ASN A 83 15.25 3.75 -5.27
CA ASN A 83 15.80 3.07 -6.45
C ASN A 83 16.01 1.56 -6.24
N GLN A 84 15.74 1.08 -5.02
CA GLN A 84 15.81 -0.34 -4.67
C GLN A 84 14.65 -1.12 -5.28
N GLN A 85 14.91 -2.36 -5.68
CA GLN A 85 13.87 -3.32 -6.02
C GLN A 85 13.56 -4.27 -4.85
N PHE A 86 12.28 -4.54 -4.64
CA PHE A 86 11.75 -5.31 -3.52
C PHE A 86 11.20 -6.66 -3.99
N ASP A 87 11.34 -7.67 -3.14
CA ASP A 87 10.70 -8.98 -3.33
C ASP A 87 9.19 -8.88 -3.11
N LEU A 88 8.79 -8.02 -2.16
CA LEU A 88 7.41 -7.75 -1.81
C LEU A 88 7.20 -6.24 -1.58
N ILE A 89 6.24 -5.67 -2.29
CA ILE A 89 5.65 -4.37 -1.96
C ILE A 89 4.24 -4.61 -1.44
N ILE A 90 3.86 -3.90 -0.38
CA ILE A 90 2.50 -3.91 0.15
C ILE A 90 1.93 -2.49 0.21
N CYS A 91 0.61 -2.37 0.13
CA CYS A 91 -0.09 -1.09 0.36
C CYS A 91 -1.55 -1.33 0.78
N ASN A 92 -1.96 -0.74 1.91
CA ASN A 92 -3.38 -0.53 2.16
C ASN A 92 -3.80 0.76 1.45
N MET A 93 -4.48 0.65 0.30
CA MET A 93 -4.69 1.82 -0.56
C MET A 93 -5.69 2.81 0.07
N PRO A 94 -5.53 4.13 -0.17
CA PRO A 94 -6.64 5.05 -0.03
C PRO A 94 -7.63 4.82 -1.20
N TYR A 95 -8.73 4.10 -0.94
CA TYR A 95 -9.61 3.57 -1.99
C TYR A 95 -10.99 4.23 -2.05
N LEU A 96 -11.36 5.12 -1.13
CA LEU A 96 -12.71 5.69 -1.10
C LEU A 96 -12.96 6.54 -2.33
N ASN A 97 -14.12 6.35 -2.96
CA ASN A 97 -14.56 7.18 -4.07
C ASN A 97 -15.01 8.55 -3.54
N THR A 98 -14.25 9.59 -3.84
CA THR A 98 -14.52 10.95 -3.38
C THR A 98 -14.31 11.97 -4.51
N ASP A 99 -15.12 13.03 -4.50
CA ASP A 99 -14.97 14.13 -5.47
C ASP A 99 -13.73 15.00 -5.16
N GLU A 100 -13.35 15.08 -3.88
CA GLU A 100 -12.17 15.80 -3.40
C GLU A 100 -11.37 14.92 -2.42
N ILE A 101 -10.05 15.18 -2.34
CA ILE A 101 -9.18 14.52 -1.36
C ILE A 101 -9.20 15.34 -0.06
N LEU A 102 -10.04 14.90 0.88
CA LEU A 102 -10.17 15.51 2.20
C LEU A 102 -9.28 14.78 3.21
N ASP A 103 -9.32 13.45 3.24
CA ASP A 103 -8.47 12.58 4.03
C ASP A 103 -7.52 11.77 3.12
N ILE A 104 -6.24 12.15 3.13
CA ILE A 104 -5.20 11.50 2.33
C ILE A 104 -4.97 10.02 2.67
N ARG A 105 -5.48 9.55 3.80
CA ARG A 105 -5.30 8.17 4.28
C ARG A 105 -6.30 7.21 3.65
N THR A 106 -7.47 7.70 3.25
CA THR A 106 -8.60 6.87 2.80
C THR A 106 -9.13 7.28 1.44
N ASP A 107 -9.02 8.55 1.06
CA ASP A 107 -9.64 9.08 -0.15
C ASP A 107 -8.82 8.72 -1.39
N GLY A 108 -9.41 7.92 -2.27
CA GLY A 108 -8.82 7.51 -3.54
C GLY A 108 -9.08 8.46 -4.70
N GLY A 109 -9.90 9.50 -4.48
CA GLY A 109 -10.36 10.43 -5.51
C GLY A 109 -11.46 9.83 -6.37
N ARG A 110 -11.65 10.38 -7.57
CA ARG A 110 -12.74 9.97 -8.46
C ARG A 110 -12.69 8.46 -8.75
N ASP A 111 -13.83 7.80 -8.57
CA ASP A 111 -14.01 6.34 -8.66
C ASP A 111 -13.14 5.52 -7.67
N GLY A 112 -12.47 6.18 -6.73
CA GLY A 112 -11.47 5.57 -5.85
C GLY A 112 -10.21 5.13 -6.59
N LEU A 113 -9.84 5.80 -7.68
CA LEU A 113 -8.78 5.36 -8.59
C LEU A 113 -7.59 6.31 -8.71
N GLU A 114 -7.80 7.62 -8.53
CA GLU A 114 -6.78 8.62 -8.84
C GLU A 114 -5.49 8.42 -8.04
N ILE A 115 -5.61 8.22 -6.72
CA ILE A 115 -4.46 8.01 -5.85
C ILE A 115 -3.91 6.58 -6.00
N PRO A 116 -4.74 5.51 -5.97
CA PRO A 116 -4.23 4.15 -6.17
C PRO A 116 -3.46 3.92 -7.47
N MET A 117 -3.91 4.49 -8.60
CA MET A 117 -3.19 4.38 -9.87
C MET A 117 -1.80 5.04 -9.81
N LYS A 118 -1.70 6.24 -9.21
CA LYS A 118 -0.42 6.93 -8.99
C LYS A 118 0.53 6.11 -8.11
N ILE A 119 0.00 5.43 -7.08
CA ILE A 119 0.80 4.55 -6.22
C ILE A 119 1.35 3.36 -7.03
N ILE A 120 0.52 2.72 -7.87
CA ILE A 120 0.95 1.62 -8.74
C ILE A 120 2.04 2.10 -9.71
N ASP A 121 1.84 3.25 -10.34
CA ASP A 121 2.81 3.85 -11.27
C ASP A 121 4.17 4.13 -10.61
N SER A 122 4.16 4.60 -9.36
CA SER A 122 5.36 4.83 -8.57
C SER A 122 6.05 3.52 -8.17
N ALA A 123 5.28 2.51 -7.78
CA ALA A 123 5.78 1.23 -7.27
C ALA A 123 6.30 0.29 -8.38
N LYS A 124 5.78 0.36 -9.61
CA LYS A 124 5.94 -0.71 -10.61
C LYS A 124 7.38 -1.02 -11.04
N SER A 125 8.28 -0.04 -10.96
CA SER A 125 9.70 -0.20 -11.28
C SER A 125 10.55 -0.63 -10.07
N ARG A 126 9.94 -0.65 -8.88
CA ARG A 126 10.55 -1.02 -7.60
C ARG A 126 10.24 -2.48 -7.22
N ILE A 127 9.58 -3.23 -8.08
CA ILE A 127 9.30 -4.65 -7.83
C ILE A 127 10.28 -5.46 -8.67
N LYS A 128 11.00 -6.39 -8.04
CA LYS A 128 11.89 -7.31 -8.77
C LYS A 128 11.07 -8.12 -9.79
N PRO A 129 11.65 -8.56 -10.91
CA PRO A 129 11.03 -9.58 -11.76
C PRO A 129 10.60 -10.80 -10.93
N GLY A 130 9.34 -11.22 -11.02
CA GLY A 130 8.76 -12.29 -10.19
C GLY A 130 8.39 -11.88 -8.76
N GLY A 131 8.71 -10.65 -8.35
CA GLY A 131 8.30 -10.06 -7.08
C GLY A 131 6.80 -9.76 -7.04
N LYS A 132 6.28 -9.51 -5.83
CA LYS A 132 4.84 -9.33 -5.57
C LYS A 132 4.52 -7.88 -5.19
N PHE A 133 3.39 -7.38 -5.68
CA PHE A 133 2.65 -6.28 -5.07
C PHE A 133 1.37 -6.84 -4.46
N LEU A 134 1.20 -6.69 -3.15
CA LEU A 134 -0.07 -6.98 -2.48
C LEU A 134 -0.73 -5.69 -2.06
N TYR A 135 -1.98 -5.46 -2.45
CA TYR A 135 -2.68 -4.27 -2.02
C TYR A 135 -4.14 -4.52 -1.68
N VAL A 136 -4.64 -3.79 -0.68
CA VAL A 136 -6.05 -3.77 -0.30
C VAL A 136 -6.77 -2.63 -1.01
N THR A 137 -7.96 -2.91 -1.51
CA THR A 137 -8.95 -1.94 -2.01
C THR A 137 -10.35 -2.38 -1.57
N SER A 138 -11.40 -1.75 -2.07
CA SER A 138 -12.78 -1.97 -1.64
C SER A 138 -13.77 -2.06 -2.79
N SER A 139 -14.89 -2.73 -2.57
CA SER A 139 -16.06 -2.70 -3.45
C SER A 139 -16.69 -1.31 -3.59
N LEU A 140 -16.33 -0.36 -2.71
CA LEU A 140 -16.72 1.05 -2.81
C LEU A 140 -15.93 1.81 -3.88
N SER A 141 -14.85 1.22 -4.40
CA SER A 141 -14.04 1.75 -5.50
C SER A 141 -14.29 0.97 -6.80
N ASN A 142 -13.82 1.51 -7.91
CA ASN A 142 -13.77 0.77 -9.17
C ASN A 142 -12.56 -0.18 -9.23
N PHE A 143 -12.46 -1.10 -8.26
CA PHE A 143 -11.33 -2.02 -8.12
C PHE A 143 -11.05 -2.87 -9.37
N LYS A 144 -12.06 -3.14 -10.20
CA LYS A 144 -11.88 -3.86 -11.47
C LYS A 144 -11.01 -3.06 -12.44
N LYS A 145 -11.28 -1.75 -12.57
CA LYS A 145 -10.47 -0.87 -13.40
C LYS A 145 -9.06 -0.68 -12.82
N LEU A 146 -8.94 -0.68 -11.48
CA LEU A 146 -7.64 -0.67 -10.82
C LEU A 146 -6.82 -1.93 -11.16
N ILE A 147 -7.45 -3.12 -11.12
CA ILE A 147 -6.83 -4.38 -11.53
C ILE A 147 -6.37 -4.31 -12.98
N SER A 148 -7.23 -3.86 -13.91
CA SER A 148 -6.86 -3.73 -15.33
C SER A 148 -5.70 -2.75 -15.55
N HIS A 149 -5.63 -1.66 -14.78
CA HIS A 149 -4.47 -0.75 -14.81
C HIS A 149 -3.18 -1.46 -14.38
N THR A 150 -3.24 -2.20 -13.26
CA THR A 150 -2.10 -2.99 -12.78
C THR A 150 -1.66 -4.04 -13.81
N GLU A 151 -2.59 -4.71 -14.51
CA GLU A 151 -2.25 -5.67 -15.58
C GLU A 151 -1.51 -5.00 -16.74
N LEU A 152 -1.98 -3.84 -17.19
CA LEU A 152 -1.35 -3.04 -18.25
C LEU A 152 0.07 -2.60 -17.89
N ASP A 153 0.38 -2.46 -16.60
CA ASP A 153 1.71 -2.12 -16.08
C ASP A 153 2.69 -3.32 -15.97
N GLY A 154 2.33 -4.44 -16.61
CA GLY A 154 3.20 -5.61 -16.74
C GLY A 154 3.17 -6.53 -15.53
N PHE A 155 1.98 -6.75 -14.97
CA PHE A 155 1.74 -7.66 -13.86
C PHE A 155 0.75 -8.75 -14.23
N ASN A 156 0.95 -9.95 -13.69
CA ASN A 156 -0.10 -10.96 -13.61
C ASN A 156 -0.89 -10.73 -12.32
N VAL A 157 -2.18 -10.39 -12.43
CA VAL A 157 -3.01 -9.94 -11.32
C VAL A 157 -4.09 -10.96 -10.97
N SER A 158 -4.32 -11.17 -9.69
CA SER A 158 -5.36 -12.05 -9.16
C SER A 158 -5.94 -11.49 -7.85
N ILE A 159 -7.21 -11.78 -7.59
CA ILE A 159 -7.80 -11.51 -6.27
C ILE A 159 -7.40 -12.66 -5.35
N LEU A 160 -6.60 -12.37 -4.33
CA LEU A 160 -6.13 -13.36 -3.37
C LEU A 160 -7.21 -13.70 -2.34
N ALA A 161 -7.96 -12.68 -1.91
CA ALA A 161 -9.02 -12.84 -0.93
C ALA A 161 -10.00 -11.68 -0.95
N LYS A 162 -11.17 -11.91 -0.36
CA LYS A 162 -12.20 -10.91 -0.11
C LYS A 162 -12.70 -11.04 1.32
N LYS A 163 -13.01 -9.91 1.97
CA LYS A 163 -13.59 -9.88 3.31
C LYS A 163 -14.82 -8.99 3.31
N LYS A 164 -15.99 -9.59 3.55
CA LYS A 164 -17.26 -8.87 3.62
C LYS A 164 -17.37 -8.15 4.96
N LEU A 165 -17.55 -6.83 4.90
CA LEU A 165 -17.92 -5.96 6.01
C LEU A 165 -19.39 -5.52 5.84
N PHE A 166 -19.89 -4.71 6.76
CA PHE A 166 -21.31 -4.31 6.76
C PHE A 166 -21.68 -3.46 5.53
N PHE A 167 -20.82 -2.51 5.14
CA PHE A 167 -21.08 -1.57 4.04
C PHE A 167 -20.20 -1.79 2.80
N GLU A 168 -19.18 -2.63 2.91
CA GLU A 168 -18.21 -2.87 1.84
C GLU A 168 -17.69 -4.30 1.84
N GLU A 169 -17.07 -4.70 0.75
CA GLU A 169 -16.20 -5.87 0.69
C GLU A 169 -14.77 -5.38 0.44
N LEU A 170 -13.87 -5.69 1.35
CA LEU A 170 -12.44 -5.48 1.14
C LEU A 170 -11.91 -6.52 0.17
N ILE A 171 -11.09 -6.09 -0.78
CA ILE A 171 -10.47 -6.95 -1.79
C ILE A 171 -8.96 -6.88 -1.61
N LEU A 172 -8.34 -8.02 -1.35
CA LEU A 172 -6.89 -8.17 -1.36
C LEU A 172 -6.45 -8.65 -2.75
N VAL A 173 -5.72 -7.81 -3.44
CA VAL A 173 -5.18 -8.08 -4.77
C VAL A 173 -3.73 -8.49 -4.67
N LYS A 174 -3.36 -9.50 -5.45
CA LYS A 174 -1.98 -9.93 -5.67
C LYS A 174 -1.61 -9.69 -7.13
N ALA A 175 -0.58 -8.89 -7.34
CA ALA A 175 0.03 -8.65 -8.64
C ALA A 175 1.47 -9.16 -8.64
N VAL A 176 1.83 -10.06 -9.56
CA VAL A 176 3.19 -10.60 -9.70
C VAL A 176 3.85 -9.93 -10.90
N LYS A 177 5.02 -9.32 -10.70
CA LYS A 177 5.75 -8.65 -11.79
C LYS A 177 6.17 -9.68 -12.82
N LEU A 178 5.79 -9.47 -14.08
CA LEU A 178 6.19 -10.34 -15.16
C LEU A 178 7.71 -10.29 -15.36
N LEU A 179 8.29 -11.42 -15.76
CA LEU A 179 9.70 -11.52 -16.12
C LEU A 179 9.87 -10.86 -17.49
N SER A 180 10.26 -9.59 -17.50
CA SER A 180 10.72 -8.90 -18.72
C SER A 180 12.16 -9.27 -19.01
#